data_AF-A0A2K3LTJ6-F1
#
_entry.id   AF-A0A2K3LTJ6-F1
#
_cell.length_a   1.000
_cell.length_b   1.000
_cell.length_c   1.000
_cell.angle_alpha   90.00
_cell.angle_beta   90.00
_cell.angle_gamma   90.00
#
_symmetry.space_group_name_H-M   'P 1'
#
loop_
_entity.id
_entity.type
_entity.pdbx_description
1 polymer ?
#
loop_
_entity_poly.entity_id
_entity_poly.type
_entity_poly.pdbx_seq_one_letter_code
_entity_poly.pdbx_strand_id
1 'polypeptide(L)' 'MAKSSNFAQPSIPKFDGYYEHWAMLMENLLRSKEYWTMIENGVLAAPANATTQNNNLQMQVSSWI' A
#
# COMPACT_ATOMS: atom_id res chain seq x y z
N MET A 1 -12.51 -27.52 9.30
CA MET A 1 -13.30 -26.42 8.72
C MET A 1 -12.46 -25.16 8.81
N ALA A 2 -11.79 -24.77 7.72
CA ALA A 2 -10.93 -23.59 7.71
C ALA A 2 -11.82 -22.34 7.76
N LYS A 3 -11.94 -21.73 8.94
CA LYS A 3 -12.43 -20.35 9.06
C LYS A 3 -11.38 -19.49 8.37
N SER A 4 -11.68 -19.04 7.15
CA SER A 4 -10.95 -17.96 6.51
C SER A 4 -10.91 -16.81 7.50
N SER A 5 -9.76 -16.62 8.14
CA SER A 5 -9.48 -15.51 9.03
C SER A 5 -9.62 -14.24 8.22
N ASN A 6 -10.84 -13.68 8.22
CA ASN A 6 -11.11 -12.31 7.77
C ASN A 6 -10.46 -11.42 8.83
N PHE A 7 -9.13 -11.36 8.77
CA PHE A 7 -8.26 -10.65 9.68
C PHE A 7 -8.49 -9.17 9.38
N ALA A 8 -9.54 -8.62 10.00
CA ALA A 8 -9.97 -7.23 10.00
C ALA A 8 -9.46 -6.48 8.76
N GLN A 9 -10.01 -6.80 7.58
CA GLN A 9 -9.68 -6.00 6.41
C GLN A 9 -10.00 -4.55 6.79
N PRO A 10 -9.02 -3.64 6.78
CA PRO A 10 -9.26 -2.26 7.12
C PRO A 10 -10.29 -1.74 6.12
N SER A 11 -11.53 -1.52 6.57
CA SER A 11 -12.57 -0.95 5.72
C SER A 11 -12.14 0.45 5.34
N ILE A 12 -11.68 0.61 4.11
CA ILE A 12 -11.32 1.90 3.56
C ILE A 12 -12.61 2.73 3.51
N PRO A 13 -12.67 3.89 4.22
CA PRO A 13 -13.85 4.74 4.24
C PRO A 13 -14.22 5.17 2.82
N LYS A 14 -15.45 4.87 2.39
CA LYS A 14 -16.01 5.38 1.14
C LYS A 14 -16.45 6.82 1.34
N PHE A 15 -16.17 7.68 0.37
CA PHE A 15 -16.69 9.04 0.37
C PHE A 15 -18.22 9.03 0.19
N ASP A 16 -18.93 9.67 1.12
CA ASP A 16 -20.40 9.71 1.19
C ASP A 16 -20.99 11.11 0.97
N GLY A 17 -20.16 12.11 0.64
CA GLY A 17 -20.56 13.50 0.48
C GLY A 17 -20.28 14.38 1.71
N TYR A 18 -19.99 13.80 2.87
CA TYR A 18 -19.62 14.55 4.08
C TYR A 18 -18.10 14.54 4.27
N TYR A 19 -17.44 15.54 3.71
CA TYR A 19 -15.98 15.65 3.73
C TYR A 19 -15.39 15.60 5.15
N GLU A 20 -15.96 16.37 6.09
CA GLU A 20 -15.47 16.42 7.48
C GLU A 20 -15.50 15.05 8.18
N HIS A 21 -16.61 14.31 7.99
CA HIS A 21 -16.78 12.98 8.57
C HIS A 21 -15.85 11.96 7.91
N TRP A 22 -15.75 12.01 6.58
CA TRP A 22 -14.85 11.13 5.82
C TRP A 22 -13.38 11.39 6.17
N ALA A 23 -12.97 12.66 6.29
CA ALA A 23 -11.61 13.05 6.64
C ALA A 23 -11.21 12.55 8.03
N MET A 24 -12.12 12.63 9.02
CA MET A 24 -11.90 12.10 10.37
C MET A 24 -11.63 10.58 10.35
N LEU A 25 -12.40 9.82 9.57
CA LEU A 25 -12.22 8.37 9.43
C LEU A 25 -10.91 8.02 8.71
N MET A 26 -10.56 8.78 7.67
CA MET A 26 -9.31 8.61 6.92
C MET A 26 -8.09 8.94 7.78
N GLU A 27 -8.15 10.01 8.59
CA GLU A 27 -7.07 10.35 9.52
C GLU A 27 -6.83 9.23 10.53
N ASN A 28 -7.91 8.72 11.15
CA ASN A 28 -7.79 7.60 12.10
C ASN A 28 -7.23 6.34 11.45
N LEU A 29 -7.66 6.03 10.22
CA LEU A 29 -7.13 4.90 9.45
C LEU A 29 -5.63 5.06 9.19
N LEU A 30 -5.18 6.22 8.72
CA LEU A 30 -3.78 6.49 8.40
C LEU A 30 -2.88 6.46 9.65
N ARG A 31 -3.37 7.02 10.77
CA ARG A 31 -2.69 6.94 12.07
C ARG A 31 -2.61 5.51 12.59
N SER A 32 -3.67 4.70 12.46
CA SER A 32 -3.69 3.29 12.90
C SER A 32 -2.73 2.37 12.12
N LYS A 33 -2.30 2.81 10.94
CA LYS A 33 -1.39 2.07 10.06
C LYS A 33 0.02 2.66 10.01
N GLU A 34 0.30 3.66 10.84
CA GLU A 34 1.58 4.38 10.87
C GLU A 34 1.96 5.02 9.51
N TYR A 35 0.99 5.18 8.60
CA TYR A 35 1.20 5.81 7.29
C TYR A 35 1.20 7.35 7.35
N TRP A 36 0.81 7.93 8.48
CA TRP A 36 0.76 9.38 8.66
C TRP A 36 2.10 10.07 8.37
N THR A 37 3.21 9.44 8.76
CA THR A 37 4.57 9.94 8.51
C THR A 37 4.90 9.99 7.01
N MET A 38 4.35 9.09 6.19
CA MET A 38 4.52 9.13 4.73
C MET A 38 3.70 10.25 4.06
N ILE A 39 2.59 10.67 4.69
CA ILE A 39 1.80 11.81 4.21
C ILE A 39 2.51 13.12 4.54
N GLU A 40 3.02 13.26 5.77
CA GLU A 40 3.72 14.47 6.23
C GLU A 40 5.10 14.66 5.58
N ASN A 41 5.91 13.62 5.56
CA ASN A 41 7.27 13.67 5.02
C ASN A 41 7.31 13.49 3.49
N GLY A 42 6.17 13.09 2.90
CA GLY A 42 6.06 12.68 1.51
C GLY A 42 6.65 11.29 1.25
N VAL A 43 6.10 10.60 0.26
CA VAL A 43 6.76 9.43 -0.32
C VAL A 43 7.84 9.95 -1.23
N LEU A 44 9.11 9.64 -0.93
CA LEU A 44 10.19 9.83 -1.90
C LEU A 44 9.82 9.01 -3.14
N ALA A 45 9.50 9.71 -4.23
CA ALA A 45 9.31 9.07 -5.52
C ALA A 45 10.55 8.22 -5.76
N ALA A 46 10.34 6.91 -5.95
CA ALA A 46 11.44 6.02 -6.26
C ALA A 46 12.19 6.64 -7.45
N PRO A 47 13.53 6.76 -7.39
CA PRO A 47 14.29 7.28 -8.52
C PRO A 47 13.88 6.48 -9.76
N ALA A 48 13.84 7.10 -10.94
CA ALA A 48 13.37 6.49 -12.19
C ALA A 48 14.06 5.15 -12.55
N ASN A 49 15.12 4.82 -11.82
CA ASN A 49 15.91 3.61 -11.91
C ASN A 49 15.56 2.57 -10.84
N ALA A 50 14.40 2.67 -10.17
CA ALA A 50 13.86 1.59 -9.35
C ALA A 50 13.46 0.44 -10.27
N THR A 51 14.47 -0.24 -10.81
CA THR A 51 14.36 -1.55 -11.39
C THR A 51 13.61 -2.40 -10.39
N THR A 52 12.38 -2.78 -10.72
CA THR A 52 11.75 -3.98 -10.19
C THR A 52 12.69 -5.13 -10.51
N GLN A 53 13.65 -5.36 -9.63
CA GLN A 53 14.69 -6.36 -9.80
C GLN A 53 14.11 -7.72 -9.43
N ASN A 54 13.04 -8.13 -10.12
CA ASN A 54 12.72 -9.55 -10.23
C ASN A 54 13.61 -10.13 -11.35
N ASN A 55 14.90 -10.23 -11.07
CA ASN A 55 15.90 -10.80 -11.98
C ASN A 55 15.99 -12.33 -11.85
N ASN A 56 15.09 -12.97 -11.08
CA ASN A 56 15.00 -14.42 -11.11
C ASN A 56 14.49 -14.92 -12.49
N LEU A 57 13.91 -14.03 -13.29
CA LEU A 57 13.54 -14.28 -14.69
C LEU A 57 14.69 -14.00 -15.68
N GLN A 58 15.60 -13.07 -15.37
CA GLN A 58 16.75 -12.75 -16.22
C GLN A 58 17.84 -13.84 -16.15
N MET A 59 17.92 -14.63 -15.07
CA MET A 59 18.86 -15.74 -14.99
C MET A 59 18.46 -16.96 -15.84
N GLN A 60 17.18 -17.12 -16.18
CA GLN A 60 16.74 -18.26 -17.02
C GLN A 60 17.02 -18.04 -18.52
N VAL A 61 16.93 -16.80 -19.01
CA VAL A 61 17.15 -16.51 -20.44
C VAL A 61 18.61 -16.62 -20.86
N SER A 62 19.56 -16.34 -19.96
CA SER A 62 21.00 -16.44 -20.22
C SER A 62 21.54 -17.88 -20.27
N SER A 63 20.73 -18.89 -19.92
CA SER A 63 21.13 -20.30 -19.98
C SER A 63 20.83 -20.95 -21.34
N TRP A 64 20.15 -20.25 -22.24
CA TRP A 64 19.71 -20.76 -23.55
C TRP A 64 20.32 -20.02 -24.75
N ILE A 65 21.26 -19.11 -24.49
CA ILE A 65 22.11 -18.44 -25.49
C ILE A 65 23.57 -18.72 -25.20
#